data_AF-A0A1G8DFT7-F1
#
_entry.id   AF-A0A1G8DFT7-F1
#
_cell.length_a   1.000
_cell.length_b   1.000
_cell.length_c   1.000
_cell.angle_alpha   90.00
_cell.angle_beta   90.00
_cell.angle_gamma   90.00
#
_symmetry.space_group_name_H-M   'P 1'
#
loop_
_entity.id
_entity.type
_entity.pdbx_description
1 polymer ?
#
loop_
_entity_poly.entity_id
_entity_poly.type
_entity_poly.pdbx_seq_one_letter_code
_entity_poly.pdbx_strand_id
1 'polypeptide(L)'
;MPQQNQQVQQAQQAIQQAQQNMQNAANNPQMLQQSQQQLQQAQQQLQQAQQAGNAQNPQQLQQAQQELQQVQQELQQAQQQQ
;
A
#
# COMPACT_ATOMS: atom_id res chain seq x y z
N MET A 1 -18.48 1.89 -14.28
CA MET A 1 -18.08 2.74 -13.15
C MET A 1 -16.55 2.66 -12.97
N PRO A 2 -15.77 3.57 -13.59
CA PRO A 2 -14.30 3.40 -13.70
C PRO A 2 -13.47 3.79 -12.46
N GLN A 3 -14.05 4.49 -11.48
CA GLN A 3 -13.29 5.07 -10.36
C GLN A 3 -12.72 4.02 -9.40
N GLN A 4 -13.39 2.89 -9.22
CA GLN A 4 -12.97 1.88 -8.24
C GLN A 4 -11.72 1.11 -8.71
N ASN A 5 -11.65 0.82 -10.01
CA ASN A 5 -10.49 0.18 -10.62
C ASN A 5 -9.27 1.11 -10.61
N GLN A 6 -9.50 2.43 -10.62
CA GLN A 6 -8.44 3.42 -10.39
C GLN A 6 -7.99 3.45 -8.93
N GLN A 7 -8.90 3.33 -7.96
CA GLN A 7 -8.52 3.30 -6.54
C GLN A 7 -7.65 2.09 -6.19
N VAL A 8 -8.01 0.89 -6.69
CA VAL A 8 -7.18 -0.32 -6.46
C VAL A 8 -5.82 -0.19 -7.14
N GLN A 9 -5.76 0.34 -8.36
CA GLN A 9 -4.49 0.57 -9.06
C GLN A 9 -3.62 1.61 -8.36
N GLN A 10 -4.20 2.72 -7.92
CA GLN A 10 -3.47 3.74 -7.15
C GLN A 10 -2.94 3.17 -5.85
N ALA A 11 -3.73 2.34 -5.16
CA ALA A 11 -3.28 1.67 -3.96
C ALA A 11 -2.11 0.72 -4.24
N GLN A 12 -2.18 -0.11 -5.29
CA GLN A 12 -1.05 -0.96 -5.68
C GLN A 12 0.20 -0.15 -6.01
N GLN A 13 0.05 0.97 -6.72
CA GLN A 13 1.16 1.85 -7.04
C GLN A 13 1.81 2.44 -5.79
N ALA A 14 1.00 2.88 -4.82
CA ALA A 14 1.47 3.40 -3.55
C ALA A 14 2.16 2.32 -2.70
N ILE A 15 1.65 1.08 -2.71
CA ILE A 15 2.27 -0.05 -2.02
C ILE A 15 3.64 -0.37 -2.63
N GLN A 16 3.75 -0.44 -3.95
CA GLN A 16 5.04 -0.67 -4.61
C GLN A 16 6.05 0.45 -4.36
N GLN A 17 5.61 1.71 -4.38
CA GLN A 17 6.47 2.84 -4.03
C GLN A 17 6.95 2.74 -2.58
N ALA A 18 6.06 2.39 -1.65
CA ALA A 18 6.42 2.20 -0.25
C ALA A 18 7.46 1.07 -0.08
N GLN A 19 7.28 -0.04 -0.81
CA GLN A 19 8.21 -1.17 -0.78
C GLN A 19 9.61 -0.77 -1.28
N GLN A 20 9.67 0.01 -2.37
CA GLN A 20 10.94 0.52 -2.90
C GLN A 20 11.57 1.57 -1.98
N ASN A 21 10.75 2.43 -1.38
CA ASN A 21 11.20 3.44 -0.42
C ASN A 21 11.75 2.80 0.85
N MET A 22 11.16 1.72 1.35
CA MET A 22 11.66 0.97 2.50
C MET A 22 13.02 0.32 2.25
N GLN A 23 13.24 -0.27 1.06
CA GLN A 23 14.57 -0.80 0.73
C GLN A 23 15.64 0.29 0.76
N ASN A 24 15.29 1.50 0.35
CA ASN A 24 16.16 2.67 0.42
C ASN A 24 16.22 3.32 1.81
N ALA A 25 15.27 2.99 2.70
CA ALA A 25 15.16 3.61 4.02
C ALA A 25 16.32 3.26 4.95
N ALA A 26 17.01 2.14 4.70
CA ALA A 26 18.25 1.79 5.38
C ALA A 26 19.30 2.92 5.32
N ASN A 27 19.31 3.71 4.25
CA ASN A 27 20.20 4.86 4.07
C ASN A 27 19.51 6.22 4.27
N ASN A 28 18.18 6.25 4.41
CA ASN A 28 17.43 7.49 4.54
C ASN A 28 16.12 7.33 5.35
N PRO A 29 16.10 7.68 6.65
CA PRO A 29 14.92 7.50 7.51
C PRO A 29 13.67 8.26 7.02
N GLN A 30 13.84 9.33 6.24
CA GLN A 30 12.71 10.04 5.62
C GLN A 30 11.93 9.18 4.63
N MET A 31 12.60 8.24 3.94
CA MET A 31 11.94 7.30 3.02
C MET A 31 11.02 6.35 3.77
N LEU A 32 11.40 5.94 4.99
CA LEU A 32 10.56 5.11 5.85
C LEU A 32 9.25 5.83 6.20
N GLN A 33 9.36 7.12 6.53
CA GLN A 33 8.21 7.96 6.86
C GLN A 33 7.29 8.18 5.65
N GLN A 34 7.87 8.38 4.46
CA GLN A 34 7.12 8.42 3.20
C GLN A 34 6.39 7.10 2.91
N SER A 35 7.07 5.98 3.13
CA SER A 35 6.50 4.63 2.94
C SER A 35 5.27 4.44 3.84
N GLN A 36 5.34 4.88 5.10
CA GLN A 36 4.19 4.87 6.01
C GLN A 36 3.00 5.66 5.47
N GLN A 37 3.22 6.88 4.98
CA GLN A 37 2.14 7.69 4.41
C GLN A 37 1.53 7.05 3.17
N GLN A 38 2.36 6.51 2.27
CA GLN A 38 1.89 5.84 1.06
C GLN A 38 1.06 4.60 1.39
N LEU A 39 1.49 3.79 2.35
CA LEU A 39 0.72 2.62 2.80
C LEU A 39 -0.60 3.01 3.46
N GLN A 40 -0.62 4.06 4.27
CA GLN A 40 -1.85 4.53 4.91
C GLN A 40 -2.85 5.04 3.86
N GLN A 41 -2.37 5.73 2.82
CA GLN A 41 -3.21 6.17 1.71
C GLN A 41 -3.73 4.98 0.89
N ALA A 42 -2.88 4.01 0.57
CA ALA A 42 -3.27 2.78 -0.12
C ALA A 42 -4.33 2.00 0.67
N GLN A 43 -4.17 1.89 1.99
CA GLN A 43 -5.13 1.22 2.86
C GLN A 43 -6.52 1.89 2.80
N GLN A 44 -6.58 3.23 2.88
CA GLN A 44 -7.85 3.95 2.74
C GLN A 44 -8.51 3.73 1.39
N GLN A 45 -7.72 3.75 0.30
CA GLN A 45 -8.24 3.52 -1.04
C GLN A 45 -8.78 2.11 -1.21
N LEU A 46 -8.07 1.10 -0.69
CA LEU A 46 -8.54 -0.29 -0.71
C LEU A 46 -9.78 -0.48 0.14
N GLN A 47 -9.86 0.15 1.32
CA GLN A 47 -11.02 0.04 2.18
C GLN A 47 -12.27 0.68 1.56
N GLN A 48 -12.13 1.84 0.90
CA GLN A 48 -13.22 2.44 0.13
C GLN A 48 -13.65 1.57 -1.06
N ALA A 49 -12.68 1.02 -1.80
CA ALA A 49 -12.96 0.12 -2.92
C ALA A 49 -13.68 -1.16 -2.46
N GLN A 50 -13.35 -1.65 -1.25
CA GLN A 50 -13.98 -2.82 -0.63
C GLN A 50 -15.41 -2.51 -0.12
N GLN A 51 -15.61 -1.37 0.55
CA GLN A 51 -16.93 -0.92 1.03
C GLN A 51 -17.91 -0.62 -0.08
N ALA A 52 -17.40 -0.19 -1.24
CA ALA A 52 -18.23 0.03 -2.41
C ALA A 52 -18.84 -1.28 -2.97
N GLY A 53 -18.53 -2.44 -2.37
CA GLY A 53 -19.33 -3.68 -2.40
C GLY A 53 -19.34 -4.42 -3.73
N ASN A 54 -18.81 -3.81 -4.78
CA ASN A 54 -18.87 -4.32 -6.14
C ASN A 54 -17.52 -4.07 -6.84
N ALA A 55 -16.44 -4.49 -6.17
CA ALA A 55 -15.10 -4.53 -6.73
C ALA A 55 -15.19 -5.21 -8.10
N GLN A 56 -15.07 -4.41 -9.16
CA GLN A 56 -15.11 -4.92 -10.53
C GLN A 56 -14.05 -6.01 -10.74
N ASN A 57 -12.94 -5.90 -10.01
CA ASN A 57 -11.88 -6.90 -9.89
C ASN A 57 -11.64 -7.25 -8.41
N PRO A 58 -12.37 -8.21 -7.83
CA PRO A 58 -12.14 -8.65 -6.45
C PRO A 58 -10.76 -9.29 -6.29
N GLN A 59 -10.21 -9.90 -7.34
CA GLN A 59 -8.85 -10.45 -7.35
C GLN A 59 -7.78 -9.37 -7.16
N GLN A 60 -7.86 -8.24 -7.89
CA GLN A 60 -6.88 -7.15 -7.73
C GLN A 60 -6.99 -6.51 -6.35
N LEU A 61 -8.21 -6.32 -5.85
CA LEU A 61 -8.44 -5.81 -4.50
C LEU A 61 -7.80 -6.73 -3.44
N GLN A 62 -7.97 -8.04 -3.60
CA GLN A 62 -7.42 -9.03 -2.69
C GLN A 62 -5.89 -9.10 -2.76
N GLN A 63 -5.32 -9.02 -3.97
CA GLN A 63 -3.88 -9.00 -4.20
C GLN A 63 -3.25 -7.75 -3.57
N ALA A 64 -3.85 -6.58 -3.81
CA ALA A 64 -3.40 -5.33 -3.21
C ALA A 64 -3.51 -5.33 -1.67
N GLN A 65 -4.52 -5.98 -1.09
CA GLN A 65 -4.62 -6.15 0.36
C GLN A 65 -3.50 -7.06 0.92
N GLN A 66 -3.14 -8.13 0.20
CA GLN A 66 -2.03 -8.99 0.59
C GLN A 66 -0.69 -8.25 0.50
N GLU A 67 -0.45 -7.53 -0.60
CA GLU A 67 0.74 -6.71 -0.76
C GLU A 67 0.81 -5.66 0.37
N LEU A 68 -0.28 -4.93 0.64
CA LEU A 68 -0.34 -3.95 1.73
C LEU A 68 0.07 -4.56 3.08
N GLN A 69 -0.44 -5.75 3.42
CA GLN A 69 -0.08 -6.42 4.67
C GLN A 69 1.39 -6.82 4.72
N GLN A 70 1.94 -7.36 3.62
CA GLN A 70 3.37 -7.67 3.54
C GLN A 70 4.22 -6.42 3.75
N VAL A 71 3.95 -5.35 3.00
CA VAL A 71 4.73 -4.12 3.09
C VAL A 71 4.59 -3.46 4.46
N GLN A 72 3.42 -3.50 5.11
CA GLN A 72 3.26 -3.02 6.49
C GLN A 72 4.10 -3.83 7.49
N GLN A 73 4.19 -5.16 7.32
CA GLN A 73 4.99 -6.00 8.18
C GLN A 73 6.49 -5.77 7.97
N GLU A 74 6.92 -5.63 6.71
CA GLU A 74 8.29 -5.24 6.35
C GLU A 74 8.63 -3.86 6.93
N LEU A 75 7.71 -2.91 6.86
CA LEU A 75 7.87 -1.55 7.42
C LEU A 75 8.10 -1.59 8.91
N GLN A 76 7.29 -2.36 9.63
CA GLN A 76 7.42 -2.49 11.08
C GLN A 76 8.74 -3.15 11.48
N GLN A 77 9.27 -4.06 10.65
CA GLN A 77 10.61 -4.63 10.84
C GLN A 77 11.71 -3.63 10.53
N ALA A 78 11.62 -2.91 9.41
CA ALA A 78 12.59 -1.89 9.03
C ALA A 78 12.65 -0.75 10.06
N GLN A 79 11.51 -0.39 10.64
CA GLN A 79 11.40 0.61 11.70
C GLN A 79 12.01 0.14 13.03
N GLN A 80 12.03 -1.17 13.30
CA GLN A 80 12.72 -1.76 14.45
C GLN A 80 14.22 -1.96 14.24
N GLN A 81 14.67 -2.04 12.99
CA GLN A 81 16.08 -2.21 12.63
C GLN A 81 16.83 -0.88 12.46
N GLN A 82 16.14 0.26 12.54
CA GLN A 82 16.74 1.59 12.67
C GLN A 82 17.05 1.92 14.13
#